data_AF-A0A7S4LN76-F1
#
_entry.id   AF-A0A7S4LN76-F1
#
_cell.length_a   1.000
_cell.length_b   1.000
_cell.length_c   1.000
_cell.angle_alpha   90.00
_cell.angle_beta   90.00
_cell.angle_gamma   90.00
#
_symmetry.space_group_name_H-M   'P 1'
#
loop_
_entity.id
_entity.type
_entity.pdbx_description
1 polymer ?
#
loop_
_entity_poly.entity_id
_entity_poly.type
_entity_poly.pdbx_seq_one_letter_code
_entity_poly.pdbx_strand_id
1 'polypeptide(L)'
;MSRTAKLGDIITLHHPSLFGWIYASGLDGSVYLDALSNGKTCPVPPNLHDCRFRLHHQYRYAALKAYKKSGTGDNVELLRLQVLEEAKHNQVDMAEAQGKDVAYGDVIQLEHVATGKFLVVKKLLAHTERSYYCILLEDG
;
A
#
# COMPACT_ATOMS: atom_id res chain seq x y z
N MET A 1 -1.04 25.86 14.08
CA MET A 1 -0.03 24.79 14.01
C MET A 1 -0.24 24.03 12.71
N SER A 2 0.77 23.98 11.84
CA SER A 2 0.69 23.17 10.62
C SER A 2 0.86 21.70 10.99
N ARG A 3 -0.10 20.84 10.63
CA ARG A 3 0.06 19.39 10.79
C ARG A 3 0.70 18.85 9.53
N THR A 4 1.91 18.30 9.64
CA THR A 4 2.60 17.58 8.58
C THR A 4 2.32 16.09 8.72
N ALA A 5 2.24 15.38 7.59
CA ALA A 5 2.13 13.93 7.59
C ALA A 5 3.51 13.32 7.92
N LYS A 6 3.53 12.32 8.78
CA LYS A 6 4.74 11.62 9.20
C LYS A 6 4.68 10.15 8.82
N LEU A 7 5.85 9.56 8.58
CA LEU A 7 5.95 8.12 8.41
C LEU A 7 5.46 7.41 9.70
N GLY A 8 4.56 6.46 9.54
CA GLY A 8 3.83 5.79 10.62
C GLY A 8 2.45 6.35 10.91
N ASP A 9 2.08 7.53 10.39
CA ASP A 9 0.73 8.07 10.55
C ASP A 9 -0.30 7.19 9.84
N ILE A 10 -1.50 7.10 10.44
CA ILE A 10 -2.66 6.43 9.86
C ILE A 10 -3.56 7.49 9.24
N ILE A 11 -3.83 7.33 7.95
CA ILE A 11 -4.63 8.25 7.14
C ILE A 11 -5.80 7.52 6.49
N THR A 12 -6.77 8.31 6.02
CA THR A 12 -7.81 7.90 5.09
C THR A 12 -7.63 8.66 3.78
N LEU A 13 -8.00 8.04 2.66
CA LEU A 13 -7.87 8.66 1.34
C LEU A 13 -9.25 9.04 0.81
N HIS A 14 -9.42 10.33 0.50
CA HIS A 14 -10.65 10.88 -0.04
C HIS A 14 -10.45 11.32 -1.50
N HIS A 15 -11.35 10.90 -2.38
CA HIS A 15 -11.38 11.34 -3.76
C HIS A 15 -12.27 12.58 -3.91
N PRO A 16 -11.70 13.78 -4.16
CA PRO A 16 -12.45 15.03 -4.12
C PRO A 16 -13.56 15.12 -5.17
N SER A 17 -13.31 14.67 -6.40
CA SER A 17 -14.28 14.85 -7.51
C SER A 17 -15.45 13.85 -7.48
N LEU A 18 -15.29 12.74 -6.77
CA LEU A 18 -16.32 11.70 -6.64
C LEU A 18 -16.92 11.67 -5.23
N PHE A 19 -16.48 12.59 -4.36
CA PHE A 19 -16.87 12.70 -2.96
C PHE A 19 -16.88 11.34 -2.25
N GLY A 20 -15.83 10.55 -2.49
CA GLY A 20 -15.77 9.15 -2.10
C GLY A 20 -14.52 8.81 -1.30
N TRP A 21 -14.58 7.70 -0.57
CA TRP A 21 -13.45 7.18 0.20
C TRP A 21 -12.88 5.93 -0.45
N ILE A 22 -11.57 5.73 -0.33
CA ILE A 22 -10.90 4.50 -0.79
C ILE A 22 -10.98 3.45 0.33
N TYR A 23 -11.50 2.29 -0.02
CA TYR A 23 -11.61 1.12 0.86
C TYR A 23 -10.73 -0.01 0.32
N ALA A 24 -10.25 -0.85 1.22
CA ALA A 24 -9.64 -2.11 0.85
C ALA A 24 -10.31 -3.27 1.60
N SER A 25 -10.70 -4.29 0.85
CA SER A 25 -11.30 -5.49 1.43
C SER A 25 -10.19 -6.48 1.83
N GLY A 26 -10.22 -6.89 3.10
CA GLY A 26 -9.25 -7.86 3.62
C GLY A 26 -9.49 -9.30 3.19
N LEU A 27 -10.66 -9.61 2.65
CA LEU A 27 -11.04 -10.97 2.25
C LEU A 27 -10.41 -11.37 0.91
N ASP A 28 -10.62 -10.53 -0.11
CA ASP A 28 -10.20 -10.74 -1.49
C ASP A 28 -9.00 -9.86 -1.89
N GLY A 29 -8.60 -8.92 -1.04
CA GLY A 29 -7.50 -7.99 -1.31
C GLY A 29 -7.85 -6.93 -2.35
N SER A 30 -9.14 -6.78 -2.70
CA SER A 30 -9.59 -5.78 -3.67
C SER A 30 -9.58 -4.39 -3.03
N VAL A 31 -9.32 -3.39 -3.87
CA VAL A 31 -9.34 -1.99 -3.48
C VAL A 31 -10.38 -1.30 -4.34
N TYR A 32 -11.28 -0.57 -3.71
CA TYR A 32 -12.40 0.05 -4.40
C TYR A 32 -12.69 1.44 -3.83
N LEU A 33 -13.32 2.25 -4.67
CA LEU A 33 -13.79 3.58 -4.31
C LEU A 33 -15.31 3.49 -4.12
N ASP A 34 -15.80 3.90 -2.95
CA ASP A 34 -17.23 4.10 -2.75
C ASP A 34 -17.57 5.57 -3.05
N ALA A 35 -18.14 5.82 -4.23
CA ALA A 35 -18.60 7.15 -4.61
C ALA A 35 -19.98 7.40 -3.99
N LEU A 36 -20.08 8.42 -3.13
CA LEU A 36 -21.36 8.79 -2.53
C LEU A 36 -22.28 9.33 -3.63
N SER A 37 -23.28 8.52 -4.01
CA SER A 37 -24.23 8.79 -5.09
C SER A 37 -25.08 10.06 -4.88
N ASN A 38 -25.09 10.61 -3.67
CA ASN A 38 -25.91 11.75 -3.28
C ASN A 38 -25.14 13.08 -3.19
N GLY A 39 -23.87 13.13 -3.59
CA GLY A 39 -23.06 14.36 -3.62
C GLY A 39 -22.86 15.02 -2.24
N LYS A 40 -23.22 14.32 -1.16
CA LYS A 40 -22.99 14.78 0.21
C LYS A 40 -21.65 14.25 0.66
N THR A 41 -20.73 15.16 0.98
CA THR A 41 -19.48 14.80 1.62
C THR A 41 -19.78 14.26 3.03
N CYS A 42 -19.57 12.97 3.25
CA CYS A 42 -19.49 12.45 4.61
C CYS A 42 -18.10 12.80 5.15
N PRO A 43 -17.98 13.53 6.29
CA PRO A 43 -16.69 13.95 6.83
C PRO A 43 -15.84 12.76 7.32
N VAL A 44 -16.46 11.60 7.53
CA VAL A 44 -15.82 10.35 7.96
C VAL A 44 -16.41 9.20 7.13
N PRO A 45 -15.58 8.23 6.69
CA PRO A 45 -16.07 7.04 6.00
C PRO A 45 -16.96 6.19 6.92
N PRO A 46 -18.10 5.66 6.44
CA PRO A 46 -18.97 4.78 7.22
C PRO A 46 -18.27 3.53 7.75
N ASN A 47 -17.35 2.93 6.97
CA ASN A 47 -16.53 1.82 7.41
C ASN A 47 -15.07 2.25 7.55
N LEU A 48 -14.79 2.96 8.65
CA LEU A 48 -13.45 3.48 8.93
C LEU A 48 -12.40 2.37 9.04
N HIS A 49 -12.79 1.16 9.45
CA HIS A 49 -11.84 0.06 9.64
C HIS A 49 -11.08 -0.28 8.35
N ASP A 50 -11.81 -0.34 7.24
CA ASP A 50 -11.33 -0.75 5.91
C ASP A 50 -10.78 0.43 5.07
N CYS A 51 -10.81 1.64 5.61
CA CYS A 51 -10.31 2.87 4.99
C CYS A 51 -8.95 3.33 5.54
N ARG A 52 -8.40 2.64 6.53
CA ARG A 52 -7.19 3.09 7.23
C ARG A 52 -5.94 2.57 6.54
N PHE A 53 -5.08 3.51 6.15
CA PHE A 53 -3.78 3.23 5.57
C PHE A 53 -2.67 3.85 6.43
N ARG A 54 -1.63 3.07 6.72
CA ARG A 54 -0.42 3.57 7.38
C ARG A 54 0.60 4.02 6.33
N LEU A 55 1.24 5.16 6.59
CA LEU A 55 2.33 5.67 5.77
C LEU A 55 3.63 4.92 6.09
N HIS A 56 4.23 4.28 5.08
CA HIS A 56 5.51 3.59 5.19
C HIS A 56 6.56 4.22 4.27
N HIS A 57 7.82 4.19 4.69
CA HIS A 57 8.96 4.38 3.79
C HIS A 57 9.00 3.26 2.73
N GLN A 58 9.70 3.51 1.64
CA GLN A 58 9.83 2.55 0.56
C GLN A 58 10.69 1.35 0.96
N TYR A 59 10.13 0.14 0.81
CA TYR A 59 10.88 -1.11 0.96
C TYR A 59 11.71 -1.41 -0.28
N ARG A 60 12.79 -2.16 -0.06
CA ARG A 60 13.59 -2.79 -1.08
C ARG A 60 12.92 -4.11 -1.49
N TYR A 61 12.89 -4.36 -2.80
CA TYR A 61 12.18 -5.50 -3.40
C TYR A 61 13.02 -6.22 -4.47
N ALA A 62 14.31 -5.94 -4.53
CA ALA A 62 15.17 -6.45 -5.60
C ALA A 62 15.31 -7.98 -5.48
N ALA A 63 15.64 -8.46 -4.28
CA ALA A 63 15.76 -9.89 -4.01
C ALA A 63 14.40 -10.59 -4.14
N LEU A 64 13.32 -10.01 -3.61
CA LEU A 64 11.98 -10.60 -3.73
C LEU A 64 11.53 -10.73 -5.19
N LYS A 65 11.81 -9.72 -6.02
CA LYS A 65 11.49 -9.75 -7.45
C LYS A 65 12.33 -10.78 -8.19
N ALA A 66 13.60 -10.94 -7.84
CA ALA A 66 14.46 -11.96 -8.42
C ALA A 66 13.97 -13.36 -8.06
N TYR A 67 13.65 -13.59 -6.79
CA TYR A 67 13.09 -14.85 -6.28
C TYR A 67 11.76 -15.21 -6.95
N LYS A 68 10.82 -14.26 -7.09
CA LYS A 68 9.54 -14.50 -7.78
C LYS A 68 9.72 -14.82 -9.27
N LYS A 69 10.85 -14.46 -9.88
CA LYS A 69 11.17 -14.75 -11.29
C LYS A 69 11.98 -16.04 -11.46
N SER A 70 12.78 -16.43 -10.46
CA SER A 70 13.46 -17.72 -10.48
C SER A 70 12.41 -18.81 -10.30
N GLY A 71 12.17 -19.58 -11.36
CA GLY A 71 11.39 -20.82 -11.26
C GLY A 71 12.14 -21.87 -10.42
N THR A 72 11.90 -23.17 -10.67
CA THR A 72 12.63 -24.25 -9.99
C THR A 72 14.02 -24.44 -10.58
N GLY A 73 15.07 -24.06 -9.83
CA GLY A 73 16.47 -24.27 -10.21
C GLY A 73 17.44 -24.10 -9.02
N ASP A 74 18.71 -24.43 -9.21
CA ASP A 74 19.71 -24.55 -8.12
C ASP A 74 20.00 -23.23 -7.36
N ASN A 75 19.61 -22.06 -7.91
CA ASN A 75 19.81 -20.75 -7.28
C ASN A 75 18.65 -20.27 -6.39
N VAL A 76 17.56 -21.05 -6.27
CA VAL A 76 16.36 -20.63 -5.52
C VAL A 76 16.66 -20.47 -4.03
N GLU A 77 17.49 -21.33 -3.45
CA GLU A 77 17.82 -21.28 -2.02
C GLU A 77 18.65 -20.04 -1.67
N LEU A 78 19.65 -19.70 -2.50
CA LEU A 78 20.43 -18.47 -2.36
C LEU A 78 19.54 -17.23 -2.46
N LEU A 79 18.64 -17.18 -3.45
CA LEU A 79 17.69 -16.08 -3.60
C LEU A 79 16.75 -15.98 -2.39
N ARG A 80 16.31 -17.12 -1.82
CA ARG A 80 15.48 -17.14 -0.61
C ARG A 80 16.21 -16.52 0.59
N LEU A 81 17.50 -16.82 0.78
CA LEU A 81 18.31 -16.20 1.83
C LEU A 81 18.43 -14.68 1.64
N GLN A 82 18.65 -14.24 0.40
CA GLN A 82 18.69 -12.81 0.06
C GLN A 82 17.35 -12.11 0.33
N VAL A 83 16.22 -12.77 0.09
CA VAL A 83 14.90 -12.22 0.44
C VAL A 83 14.76 -12.02 1.94
N LEU A 84 15.22 -12.97 2.75
CA LEU A 84 15.17 -12.84 4.22
C LEU A 84 16.06 -11.71 4.73
N GLU A 85 17.23 -11.53 4.12
CA GLU A 85 18.14 -10.44 4.46
C GLU A 85 17.59 -9.07 4.02
N GLU A 86 17.01 -8.98 2.82
CA GLU A 86 16.29 -7.80 2.33
C GLU A 86 15.13 -7.42 3.27
N ALA A 87 14.34 -8.40 3.72
CA ALA A 87 13.25 -8.17 4.66
C ALA A 87 13.75 -7.64 6.01
N LYS A 88 14.88 -8.12 6.52
CA LYS A 88 15.51 -7.60 7.75
C LYS A 88 15.95 -6.14 7.58
N HIS A 89 16.60 -5.82 6.46
CA HIS A 89 16.99 -4.43 6.18
C HIS A 89 15.78 -3.51 6.08
N ASN A 90 14.70 -3.93 5.42
CA ASN A 90 13.47 -3.15 5.35
C ASN A 90 12.88 -2.85 6.75
N GLN A 91 12.93 -3.81 7.68
CA GLN A 91 12.47 -3.60 9.06
C GLN A 91 13.32 -2.58 9.82
N VAL A 92 14.65 -2.58 9.60
CA VAL A 92 15.55 -1.60 10.21
C VAL A 92 15.30 -0.22 9.62
N ASP A 93 15.32 -0.09 8.29
CA ASP A 93 15.07 1.15 7.57
C ASP A 93 13.69 1.75 7.97
N MET A 94 12.69 0.90 8.16
CA MET A 94 11.37 1.27 8.70
C MET A 94 11.42 1.90 10.08
N ALA A 95 12.04 1.20 11.03
CA ALA A 95 12.10 1.65 12.42
C ALA A 95 12.85 2.98 12.51
N GLU A 96 13.92 3.15 11.74
CA GLU A 96 14.68 4.40 11.67
C GLU A 96 13.93 5.54 10.95
N ALA A 97 13.04 5.22 10.03
CA ALA A 97 12.27 6.20 9.29
C ALA A 97 10.99 6.66 10.01
N GLN A 98 10.54 5.91 11.01
CA GLN A 98 9.32 6.21 11.75
C GLN A 98 9.36 7.63 12.36
N GLY A 99 8.30 8.40 12.17
CA GLY A 99 8.17 9.77 12.69
C GLY A 99 8.84 10.86 11.85
N LYS A 100 9.57 10.52 10.78
CA LYS A 100 10.09 11.50 9.82
C LYS A 100 8.94 12.15 9.05
N ASP A 101 9.06 13.44 8.77
CA ASP A 101 8.10 14.17 7.94
C ASP A 101 8.12 13.66 6.50
N VAL A 102 6.94 13.57 5.88
CA VAL A 102 6.77 13.22 4.47
C VAL A 102 6.70 14.50 3.66
N ALA A 103 7.67 14.69 2.75
CA ALA A 103 7.69 15.81 1.82
C ALA A 103 7.04 15.43 0.48
N TYR A 104 6.57 16.44 -0.25
CA TYR A 104 6.13 16.24 -1.62
C TYR A 104 7.32 15.80 -2.50
N GLY A 105 7.14 14.70 -3.23
CA GLY A 105 8.18 14.08 -4.04
C GLY A 105 8.81 12.85 -3.39
N ASP A 106 8.60 12.64 -2.09
CA ASP A 106 9.05 11.43 -1.42
C ASP A 106 8.28 10.20 -1.91
N VAL A 107 9.00 9.09 -2.04
CA VAL A 107 8.38 7.80 -2.35
C VAL A 107 7.93 7.15 -1.04
N ILE A 108 6.62 6.96 -0.93
CA ILE A 108 5.97 6.33 0.22
C ILE A 108 5.22 5.08 -0.23
N GLN A 109 4.97 4.20 0.74
CA GLN A 109 4.09 3.06 0.60
C GLN A 109 2.91 3.19 1.55
N LEU A 110 1.81 2.56 1.16
CA LEU A 110 0.57 2.57 1.92
C LEU A 110 0.25 1.15 2.34
N GLU A 111 0.29 0.90 3.65
CA GLU A 111 -0.11 -0.36 4.26
C GLU A 111 -1.57 -0.27 4.71
N HIS A 112 -2.41 -1.20 4.31
CA HIS A 112 -3.75 -1.31 4.84
C HIS A 112 -3.71 -1.86 6.27
N VAL A 113 -4.16 -1.05 7.23
CA VAL A 113 -3.97 -1.32 8.67
C VAL A 113 -4.65 -2.62 9.11
N ALA A 114 -5.81 -2.95 8.54
CA ALA A 114 -6.55 -4.15 8.96
C ALA A 114 -5.90 -5.46 8.49
N THR A 115 -5.18 -5.45 7.36
CA THR A 115 -4.60 -6.66 6.77
C THR A 115 -3.09 -6.75 6.89
N GLY A 116 -2.40 -5.64 7.15
CA GLY A 116 -0.95 -5.56 7.10
C GLY A 116 -0.36 -5.62 5.69
N LYS A 117 -1.20 -5.55 4.66
CA LYS A 117 -0.81 -5.68 3.25
C LYS A 117 -0.65 -4.31 2.60
N PHE A 118 0.20 -4.23 1.59
CA PHE A 118 0.50 -2.99 0.87
C PHE A 118 -0.34 -2.84 -0.39
N LEU A 119 -0.71 -1.59 -0.67
CA LEU A 119 -1.28 -1.19 -1.95
C LEU A 119 -0.25 -1.35 -3.07
N VAL A 120 -0.57 -2.18 -4.07
CA VAL A 120 0.28 -2.45 -5.22
C VAL A 120 -0.50 -2.23 -6.51
N VAL A 121 0.11 -1.47 -7.43
CA VAL A 121 -0.38 -1.32 -8.80
C VAL A 121 0.19 -2.44 -9.66
N LYS A 122 -0.68 -3.24 -10.27
CA LYS A 122 -0.31 -4.29 -11.23
C LYS A 122 -0.46 -3.78 -12.65
N LYS A 123 0.44 -4.18 -13.53
CA LYS A 123 0.33 -3.94 -14.99
C LYS A 123 -0.71 -4.86 -15.65
N LEU A 124 -1.87 -4.98 -15.03
CA LEU A 124 -3.06 -5.68 -15.50
C LEU A 124 -4.18 -4.65 -15.57
N LEU A 125 -5.12 -4.81 -16.50
CA LEU A 125 -6.25 -3.89 -16.59
C LEU A 125 -7.19 -4.08 -15.40
N ALA A 126 -7.75 -2.98 -14.89
CA ALA A 126 -8.79 -3.05 -13.87
C ALA A 126 -10.05 -3.73 -14.43
N HIS A 127 -10.79 -4.42 -13.56
CA HIS A 127 -11.95 -5.21 -13.96
C HIS A 127 -13.08 -4.32 -14.52
N THR A 128 -13.39 -3.24 -13.80
CA THR A 128 -14.48 -2.31 -14.13
C THR A 128 -14.07 -1.32 -15.21
N GLU A 129 -12.95 -0.60 -15.00
CA GLU A 129 -12.48 0.43 -15.92
C GLU A 129 -11.21 -0.04 -16.65
N ARG A 130 -11.40 -0.64 -17.83
CA ARG A 130 -10.34 -1.28 -18.62
C ARG A 130 -9.26 -0.32 -19.15
N SER A 131 -9.41 0.99 -18.94
CA SER A 131 -8.42 2.01 -19.27
C SER A 131 -7.37 2.22 -18.18
N TYR A 132 -7.57 1.65 -16.98
CA TYR A 132 -6.69 1.84 -15.83
C TYR A 132 -6.05 0.53 -15.37
N TYR A 133 -4.99 0.67 -14.58
CA TYR A 133 -4.31 -0.46 -13.96
C TYR A 133 -5.05 -0.98 -12.73
N CYS A 134 -4.98 -2.28 -12.51
CA CYS A 134 -5.53 -2.95 -11.35
C CYS A 134 -4.72 -2.62 -10.08
N ILE A 135 -5.42 -2.30 -9.00
CA ILE A 135 -4.86 -2.04 -7.67
C ILE A 135 -5.31 -3.15 -6.74
N LEU A 136 -4.36 -3.75 -6.01
CA LEU A 136 -4.59 -4.88 -5.11
C LEU A 136 -3.78 -4.71 -3.83
N LEU A 137 -4.17 -5.45 -2.79
CA LEU A 137 -3.38 -5.64 -1.59
C LEU A 137 -2.46 -6.86 -1.73
N GLU A 138 -1.15 -6.65 -1.57
CA GLU A 138 -0.14 -7.72 -1.53
C GLU A 138 0.72 -7.65 -0.28
N ASP A 139 1.32 -8.78 0.09
CA ASP A 139 2.32 -8.82 1.14
C ASP A 139 3.58 -8.06 0.69
N GLY A 140 4.11 -7.25 1.61
CA GLY A 140 5.32 -6.42 1.43
C GLY A 140 6.62 -7.14 1.71
#